data_AF-A0A2K8M3V8-F1
#
_entry.id   AF-A0A2K8M3V8-F1
#
_cell.length_a   1.000
_cell.length_b   1.000
_cell.length_c   1.000
_cell.angle_alpha   90.00
_cell.angle_beta   90.00
_cell.angle_gamma   90.00
#
_symmetry.space_group_name_H-M   'P 1'
#
loop_
_entity.id
_entity.type
_entity.pdbx_description
1 polymer ?
#
loop_
_entity_poly.entity_id
_entity_poly.type
_entity_poly.pdbx_seq_one_letter_code
_entity_poly.pdbx_strand_id
1 'polypeptide(L)'
;MNGAGKPGIALAGTFTLDAVTGPMAALLAEREGGRPLAVAPYGQVLEALHDPASPLRGHNGVNVLLLRPEDFFRGGGFAAGRDRADAMLAELVEMLGRLPDLAAATWFVAVLPASPAVCARPETRQWVREAGARLVAAAEAVPAVYPVAVDELGTRYGVTEVHDEYADRIGHLPYTDEYCAALGTQLVRLAASVWAKPKKVVVLDCDNTLWAGVCGEDGALGVRVTAAHRRLQEFMLDQRARGKLLCLCSRNNEADVKEVFERNPGMVLGWQHVSAHRIGWNPKAHSLRELAEELDLSPSSFVFVDDDVVECASVRAQLPDVTVLELSRDPAEIDSQLDHAWAFDQLVVTEEDRLRADWYSTRGDRVALRDASADYQDFLDRCEIEVGFTELTEDMLDRAAQLTARTTQFNLAGVVYSVGELRALLASGSRGWTVRVADRFGDYGTVGLVVAETKGDALELPVFLLSCRVLNRRVEQEVLRFAADQAARSGLSALRLPVRPTARNAPARLFVEQAAGVVLGEDDEPVTVTVPVREWLRQPA
;
A
#
# COMPACT_ATOMS: atom_id res chain seq x y z
N MET A 1 3.45 -30.46 5.62
CA MET A 1 1.97 -30.32 5.68
C MET A 1 1.64 -29.17 6.61
N ASN A 2 1.02 -28.12 6.07
CA ASN A 2 0.08 -27.24 6.77
C ASN A 2 -0.69 -26.49 5.68
N GLY A 3 -1.72 -27.16 5.16
CA GLY A 3 -2.62 -26.66 4.13
C GLY A 3 -3.63 -25.68 4.72
N ALA A 4 -3.16 -24.51 5.18
CA ALA A 4 -4.04 -23.36 5.25
C ALA A 4 -4.19 -22.84 3.81
N GLY A 5 -5.39 -22.98 3.22
CA GLY A 5 -5.67 -22.46 1.89
C GLY A 5 -5.36 -20.96 1.80
N LYS A 6 -5.09 -20.46 0.58
CA LYS A 6 -4.88 -19.02 0.38
C LYS A 6 -6.11 -18.25 0.90
N PRO A 7 -5.92 -17.17 1.68
CA PRO A 7 -7.05 -16.39 2.21
C PRO A 7 -7.87 -15.80 1.06
N GLY A 8 -9.19 -15.86 1.17
CA GLY A 8 -10.13 -15.58 0.10
C GLY A 8 -10.85 -14.24 0.23
N ILE A 9 -12.10 -14.21 -0.21
CA ILE A 9 -13.05 -13.11 0.04
C ILE A 9 -14.25 -13.64 0.82
N ALA A 10 -14.67 -12.94 1.88
CA ALA A 10 -15.96 -13.14 2.53
C ALA A 10 -16.88 -11.94 2.23
N LEU A 11 -18.10 -12.20 1.77
CA LEU A 11 -19.03 -11.19 1.28
C LEU A 11 -20.34 -11.23 2.07
N ALA A 12 -20.87 -10.06 2.44
CA ALA A 12 -22.23 -9.91 2.93
C ALA A 12 -22.89 -8.67 2.30
N GLY A 13 -24.21 -8.71 2.14
CA GLY A 13 -24.93 -7.59 1.56
C GLY A 13 -26.38 -7.54 1.96
N THR A 14 -26.99 -6.37 1.78
CA THR A 14 -28.39 -6.10 2.15
C THR A 14 -29.40 -6.62 1.13
N PHE A 15 -28.91 -7.18 0.02
CA PHE A 15 -29.66 -7.69 -1.12
C PHE A 15 -29.10 -9.04 -1.57
N THR A 16 -29.71 -9.67 -2.57
CA THR A 16 -29.30 -10.97 -3.10
C THR A 16 -27.98 -10.87 -3.86
N LEU A 17 -27.01 -11.71 -3.53
CA LEU A 17 -25.63 -11.58 -4.02
C LEU A 17 -25.26 -12.53 -5.16
N ASP A 18 -26.15 -13.45 -5.56
CA ASP A 18 -25.85 -14.50 -6.55
C ASP A 18 -25.36 -13.96 -7.91
N ALA A 19 -25.92 -12.83 -8.36
CA ALA A 19 -25.50 -12.19 -9.62
C ALA A 19 -24.09 -11.57 -9.55
N VAL A 20 -23.61 -11.21 -8.35
CA VAL A 20 -22.27 -10.64 -8.14
C VAL A 20 -21.23 -11.74 -7.93
N THR A 21 -21.60 -12.82 -7.25
CA THR A 21 -20.66 -13.88 -6.84
C THR A 21 -20.18 -14.74 -8.01
N GLY A 22 -21.01 -14.94 -9.04
CA GLY A 22 -20.64 -15.66 -10.25
C GLY A 22 -19.41 -15.05 -10.97
N PRO A 23 -19.47 -13.77 -11.39
CA PRO A 23 -18.34 -13.06 -11.97
C PRO A 23 -17.10 -13.05 -11.07
N MET A 24 -17.27 -12.87 -9.76
CA MET A 24 -16.16 -12.90 -8.80
C MET A 24 -15.46 -14.26 -8.78
N ALA A 25 -16.22 -15.35 -8.71
CA ALA A 25 -15.67 -16.70 -8.67
C ALA A 25 -14.87 -17.03 -9.94
N ALA A 26 -15.37 -16.62 -11.12
CA ALA A 26 -14.66 -16.79 -12.39
C ALA A 26 -13.31 -16.05 -12.39
N LEU A 27 -13.28 -14.78 -11.97
CA LEU A 27 -12.05 -13.99 -11.91
C LEU A 27 -11.06 -14.51 -10.87
N LEU A 28 -11.53 -14.95 -9.70
CA LEU A 28 -10.67 -15.56 -8.68
C LEU A 28 -10.01 -16.85 -9.19
N ALA A 29 -10.74 -17.65 -9.97
CA ALA A 29 -10.20 -18.86 -10.59
C ALA A 29 -9.15 -18.55 -11.66
N GLU A 30 -9.43 -17.56 -12.54
CA GLU A 30 -8.55 -17.20 -13.65
C GLU A 30 -7.27 -16.47 -13.20
N ARG A 31 -7.39 -15.51 -12.27
CA ARG A 31 -6.32 -14.54 -11.97
C ARG A 31 -5.66 -14.74 -10.62
N GLU A 32 -6.39 -15.24 -9.64
CA GLU A 32 -5.94 -15.28 -8.24
C GLU A 32 -5.66 -16.71 -7.73
N GLY A 33 -5.58 -17.66 -8.65
CA GLY A 33 -5.25 -19.06 -8.36
C GLY A 33 -6.32 -19.77 -7.54
N GLY A 34 -7.59 -19.46 -7.78
CA GLY A 34 -8.75 -20.13 -7.18
C GLY A 34 -8.93 -19.83 -5.70
N ARG A 35 -8.60 -18.61 -5.25
CA ARG A 35 -8.89 -18.17 -3.87
C ARG A 35 -10.38 -18.35 -3.54
N PRO A 36 -10.72 -18.80 -2.32
CA PRO A 36 -12.11 -19.11 -1.98
C PRO A 36 -12.97 -17.85 -1.91
N LEU A 37 -14.26 -18.00 -2.23
CA LEU A 37 -15.29 -16.99 -2.03
C LEU A 37 -16.34 -17.56 -1.09
N ALA A 38 -16.58 -16.88 0.03
CA ALA A 38 -17.61 -17.22 1.01
C ALA A 38 -18.65 -16.10 1.07
N VAL A 39 -19.92 -16.47 1.23
CA VAL A 39 -21.04 -15.51 1.19
C VAL A 39 -21.90 -15.73 2.41
N ALA A 40 -22.20 -14.66 3.13
CA ALA A 40 -23.13 -14.67 4.25
C ALA A 40 -24.57 -14.87 3.76
N PRO A 41 -25.49 -15.35 4.63
CA PRO A 41 -26.89 -15.48 4.28
C PRO A 41 -27.50 -14.16 3.79
N TYR A 42 -28.44 -14.27 2.85
CA TYR A 42 -29.13 -13.14 2.23
C TYR A 42 -29.75 -12.18 3.26
N GLY A 43 -29.51 -10.88 3.08
CA GLY A 43 -30.14 -9.80 3.84
C GLY A 43 -29.73 -9.73 5.32
N GLN A 44 -28.79 -10.56 5.77
CA GLN A 44 -28.43 -10.74 7.17
C GLN A 44 -27.07 -10.12 7.51
N VAL A 45 -26.83 -8.86 7.11
CA VAL A 45 -25.52 -8.21 7.34
C VAL A 45 -25.23 -8.09 8.83
N LEU A 46 -26.16 -7.55 9.63
CA LEU A 46 -25.97 -7.37 11.06
C LEU A 46 -25.88 -8.71 11.79
N GLU A 47 -26.76 -9.66 11.46
CA GLU A 47 -26.74 -11.00 12.05
C GLU A 47 -25.43 -11.72 11.71
N ALA A 48 -24.93 -11.60 10.48
CA ALA A 48 -23.64 -12.18 10.08
C ALA A 48 -22.44 -11.51 10.74
N LEU A 49 -22.54 -10.25 11.19
CA LEU A 49 -21.49 -9.60 11.98
C LEU A 49 -21.52 -10.06 13.45
N HIS A 50 -22.70 -10.40 13.97
CA HIS A 50 -22.86 -10.90 15.34
C HIS A 50 -22.55 -12.39 15.48
N ASP A 51 -22.93 -13.21 14.49
CA ASP A 51 -22.78 -14.66 14.51
C ASP A 51 -21.31 -15.09 14.40
N PRO A 52 -20.70 -15.68 15.46
CA PRO A 52 -19.32 -16.17 15.43
C PRO A 52 -19.05 -17.24 14.36
N ALA A 53 -20.08 -17.95 13.87
CA ALA A 53 -19.96 -18.95 12.81
C ALA A 53 -20.01 -18.33 11.39
N SER A 54 -20.27 -17.04 11.29
CA SER A 54 -20.32 -16.33 10.02
C SER A 54 -18.96 -16.36 9.29
N PRO A 55 -18.97 -16.45 7.94
CA PRO A 55 -17.77 -16.28 7.13
C PRO A 55 -16.99 -15.00 7.41
N LEU A 56 -17.63 -13.95 7.95
CA LEU A 56 -16.99 -12.67 8.25
C LEU A 56 -16.11 -12.69 9.52
N ARG A 57 -16.31 -13.62 10.46
CA ARG A 57 -15.71 -13.58 11.81
C ARG A 57 -14.36 -14.28 11.94
N GLY A 58 -14.08 -15.26 11.09
CA GLY A 58 -12.84 -16.07 11.16
C GLY A 58 -11.87 -15.80 10.02
N HIS A 59 -12.15 -14.81 9.19
CA HIS A 59 -11.47 -14.63 7.92
C HIS A 59 -10.27 -13.69 8.04
N ASN A 60 -9.16 -14.03 7.40
CA ASN A 60 -7.90 -13.28 7.45
C ASN A 60 -7.45 -12.78 6.07
N GLY A 61 -8.37 -12.82 5.09
CA GLY A 61 -8.19 -12.24 3.76
C GLY A 61 -8.90 -10.90 3.64
N VAL A 62 -9.89 -10.87 2.75
CA VAL A 62 -10.70 -9.69 2.49
C VAL A 62 -12.15 -9.93 2.89
N ASN A 63 -12.72 -9.01 3.66
CA ASN A 63 -14.15 -9.00 3.96
C ASN A 63 -14.80 -7.82 3.24
N VAL A 64 -15.99 -8.02 2.68
CA VAL A 64 -16.70 -7.00 1.90
C VAL A 64 -18.14 -6.90 2.38
N LEU A 65 -18.58 -5.68 2.70
CA LEU A 65 -19.96 -5.33 3.01
C LEU A 65 -20.55 -4.52 1.84
N LEU A 66 -21.62 -5.03 1.24
CA LEU A 66 -22.36 -4.35 0.17
C LEU A 66 -23.69 -3.82 0.73
N LEU A 67 -23.72 -2.51 1.00
CA LEU A 67 -24.80 -1.87 1.73
C LEU A 67 -25.63 -1.00 0.81
N ARG A 68 -26.93 -1.25 0.76
CA ARG A 68 -27.89 -0.42 0.03
C ARG A 68 -28.88 0.16 1.03
N PRO A 69 -28.73 1.43 1.47
CA PRO A 69 -29.51 1.98 2.57
C PRO A 69 -31.03 1.93 2.36
N GLU A 70 -31.51 1.96 1.11
CA GLU A 70 -32.95 1.81 0.84
C GLU A 70 -33.53 0.46 1.24
N ASP A 71 -32.70 -0.57 1.39
CA ASP A 71 -33.15 -1.87 1.88
C ASP A 71 -33.55 -1.81 3.36
N PHE A 72 -33.19 -0.74 4.09
CA PHE A 72 -33.44 -0.64 5.53
C PHE A 72 -34.90 -0.38 5.90
N PHE A 73 -35.67 0.14 4.95
CA PHE A 73 -37.11 0.37 5.09
C PHE A 73 -37.92 -0.47 4.09
N ARG A 74 -37.31 -1.52 3.52
CA ARG A 74 -37.97 -2.42 2.58
C ARG A 74 -39.12 -3.17 3.25
N GLY A 75 -40.20 -3.40 2.50
CA GLY A 75 -41.41 -4.11 2.97
C GLY A 75 -42.49 -3.24 3.63
N GLY A 76 -42.12 -2.15 4.32
CA GLY A 76 -43.06 -1.22 4.97
C GLY A 76 -43.23 0.12 4.24
N GLY A 77 -42.30 0.47 3.35
CA GLY A 77 -42.21 1.81 2.77
C GLY A 77 -41.60 2.82 3.74
N PHE A 78 -41.04 3.91 3.22
CA PHE A 78 -40.22 4.83 4.01
C PHE A 78 -40.96 5.42 5.22
N ALA A 79 -42.18 5.94 5.04
CA ALA A 79 -42.91 6.60 6.12
C ALA A 79 -43.20 5.68 7.32
N ALA A 80 -43.52 4.41 7.06
CA ALA A 80 -43.78 3.44 8.13
C ALA A 80 -42.50 2.75 8.66
N GLY A 81 -41.43 2.73 7.85
CA GLY A 81 -40.18 2.04 8.15
C GLY A 81 -39.05 2.95 8.64
N ARG A 82 -39.23 4.27 8.69
CA ARG A 82 -38.15 5.23 8.98
C ARG A 82 -37.48 4.99 10.34
N ASP A 83 -38.24 4.86 11.42
CA ASP A 83 -37.66 4.64 12.75
C ASP A 83 -36.84 3.35 12.82
N ARG A 84 -37.31 2.29 12.15
CA ARG A 84 -36.58 1.02 12.02
C ARG A 84 -35.30 1.20 11.20
N ALA A 85 -35.38 1.94 10.10
CA ALA A 85 -34.23 2.20 9.24
C ALA A 85 -33.17 3.05 9.93
N ASP A 86 -33.58 4.04 10.72
CA ASP A 86 -32.71 4.87 11.55
C ASP A 86 -32.02 4.04 12.64
N ALA A 87 -32.77 3.14 13.31
CA ALA A 87 -32.22 2.23 14.30
C ALA A 87 -31.19 1.27 13.67
N MET A 88 -31.51 0.67 12.52
CA MET A 88 -30.61 -0.25 11.83
C MET A 88 -29.35 0.45 11.30
N LEU A 89 -29.48 1.68 10.80
CA LEU A 89 -28.34 2.51 10.42
C LEU A 89 -27.45 2.82 11.62
N ALA A 90 -28.02 3.17 12.78
CA ALA A 90 -27.27 3.46 13.99
C ALA A 90 -26.48 2.22 14.46
N GLU A 91 -27.12 1.06 14.50
CA GLU A 91 -26.49 -0.21 14.86
C GLU A 91 -25.36 -0.59 13.88
N LEU A 92 -25.60 -0.44 12.58
CA LEU A 92 -24.59 -0.75 11.57
C LEU A 92 -23.38 0.19 11.67
N VAL A 93 -23.60 1.50 11.89
CA VAL A 93 -22.51 2.47 12.13
C VAL A 93 -21.70 2.09 13.37
N GLU A 94 -22.34 1.67 14.46
CA GLU A 94 -21.65 1.18 15.65
C GLU A 94 -20.81 -0.07 15.34
N MET A 95 -21.38 -1.02 14.59
CA MET A 95 -20.69 -2.25 14.19
C MET A 95 -19.52 -2.00 13.25
N LEU A 96 -19.62 -1.02 12.33
CA LEU A 96 -18.51 -0.61 11.47
C LEU A 96 -17.28 -0.20 12.30
N GLY A 97 -17.52 0.50 13.42
CA GLY A 97 -16.49 0.89 14.40
C GLY A 97 -15.72 -0.27 15.02
N ARG A 98 -16.26 -1.49 14.96
CA ARG A 98 -15.75 -2.69 15.66
C ARG A 98 -15.25 -3.77 14.70
N LEU A 99 -15.33 -3.57 13.39
CA LEU A 99 -14.91 -4.56 12.40
C LEU A 99 -13.49 -5.11 12.60
N PRO A 100 -12.48 -4.29 12.97
CA PRO A 100 -11.13 -4.80 13.22
C PRO A 100 -11.06 -5.80 14.39
N ASP A 101 -11.95 -5.68 15.37
CA ASP A 101 -12.03 -6.62 16.50
C ASP A 101 -12.70 -7.94 16.12
N LEU A 102 -13.49 -7.93 15.03
CA LEU A 102 -14.24 -9.10 14.59
C LEU A 102 -13.38 -10.07 13.80
N ALA A 103 -12.44 -9.57 12.99
CA ALA A 103 -11.54 -10.38 12.18
C ALA A 103 -10.30 -9.60 11.75
N ALA A 104 -9.17 -10.28 11.64
CA ALA A 104 -7.90 -9.74 11.12
C ALA A 104 -7.89 -9.55 9.59
N ALA A 105 -9.07 -9.41 8.97
CA ALA A 105 -9.23 -9.18 7.54
C ALA A 105 -9.05 -7.69 7.19
N THR A 106 -8.73 -7.43 5.92
CA THR A 106 -8.98 -6.11 5.32
C THR A 106 -10.46 -5.97 5.01
N TRP A 107 -11.09 -4.89 5.45
CA TRP A 107 -12.52 -4.68 5.26
C TRP A 107 -12.79 -3.65 4.17
N PHE A 108 -13.70 -3.98 3.26
CA PHE A 108 -14.25 -3.06 2.27
C PHE A 108 -15.73 -2.82 2.55
N VAL A 109 -16.15 -1.56 2.52
CA VAL A 109 -17.55 -1.18 2.73
C VAL A 109 -18.02 -0.39 1.50
N ALA A 110 -18.88 -0.99 0.69
CA ALA A 110 -19.45 -0.33 -0.48
C ALA A 110 -20.87 0.11 -0.17
N VAL A 111 -21.16 1.40 -0.31
CA VAL A 111 -22.53 1.92 -0.30
C VAL A 111 -23.02 1.96 -1.74
N LEU A 112 -24.02 1.16 -2.09
CA LEU A 112 -24.44 0.96 -3.47
C LEU A 112 -25.55 1.94 -3.91
N PRO A 113 -25.66 2.22 -5.23
CA PRO A 113 -26.64 3.17 -5.75
C PRO A 113 -28.08 2.79 -5.39
N ALA A 114 -28.87 3.81 -5.10
CA ALA A 114 -30.29 3.66 -4.77
C ALA A 114 -31.16 3.67 -6.03
N SER A 115 -32.30 2.98 -5.97
CA SER A 115 -33.22 2.81 -7.07
C SER A 115 -33.72 4.16 -7.62
N PRO A 116 -34.06 4.24 -8.92
CA PRO A 116 -34.66 5.44 -9.51
C PRO A 116 -35.93 5.86 -8.76
N ALA A 117 -36.74 4.90 -8.34
CA ALA A 117 -37.98 5.14 -7.57
C ALA A 117 -37.73 5.83 -6.23
N VAL A 118 -36.66 5.44 -5.49
CA VAL A 118 -36.27 6.09 -4.23
C VAL A 118 -35.63 7.46 -4.48
N CYS A 119 -34.84 7.60 -5.54
CA CYS A 119 -34.22 8.86 -5.92
C CYS A 119 -35.23 9.92 -6.42
N ALA A 120 -36.37 9.49 -6.97
CA ALA A 120 -37.41 10.38 -7.48
C ALA A 120 -38.12 11.18 -6.38
N ARG A 121 -38.14 10.68 -5.13
CA ARG A 121 -38.81 11.33 -4.00
C ARG A 121 -37.80 12.10 -3.13
N PRO A 122 -38.00 13.40 -2.87
CA PRO A 122 -37.02 14.23 -2.16
C PRO A 122 -36.64 13.69 -0.77
N GLU A 123 -37.64 13.27 0.02
CA GLU A 123 -37.45 12.83 1.40
C GLU A 123 -36.60 11.55 1.47
N THR A 124 -36.93 10.53 0.67
CA THR A 124 -36.19 9.26 0.64
C THR A 124 -34.80 9.43 0.02
N ARG A 125 -34.68 10.24 -1.04
CA ARG A 125 -33.39 10.57 -1.64
C ARG A 125 -32.46 11.24 -0.64
N GLN A 126 -32.97 12.19 0.13
CA GLN A 126 -32.20 12.87 1.16
C GLN A 126 -31.75 11.88 2.23
N TRP A 127 -32.67 11.09 2.77
CA TRP A 127 -32.35 10.12 3.81
C TRP A 127 -31.31 9.09 3.36
N VAL A 128 -31.43 8.53 2.15
CA VAL A 128 -30.46 7.55 1.63
C VAL A 128 -29.08 8.16 1.42
N ARG A 129 -29.01 9.42 0.96
CA ARG A 129 -27.74 10.15 0.84
C ARG A 129 -27.09 10.38 2.20
N GLU A 130 -27.87 10.80 3.19
CA GLU A 130 -27.39 11.02 4.56
C GLU A 130 -26.95 9.71 5.22
N ALA A 131 -27.71 8.63 5.04
CA ALA A 131 -27.36 7.30 5.52
C ALA A 131 -26.08 6.78 4.87
N GLY A 132 -25.95 6.90 3.55
CA GLY A 132 -24.74 6.53 2.82
C GLY A 132 -23.50 7.30 3.29
N ALA A 133 -23.62 8.63 3.44
CA ALA A 133 -22.53 9.47 3.95
C ALA A 133 -22.11 9.07 5.38
N ARG A 134 -23.06 8.73 6.25
CA ARG A 134 -22.77 8.24 7.61
C ARG A 134 -22.03 6.90 7.61
N LEU A 135 -22.41 5.97 6.74
CA LEU A 135 -21.74 4.67 6.60
C LEU A 135 -20.31 4.82 6.07
N VAL A 136 -20.12 5.67 5.05
CA VAL A 136 -18.78 5.98 4.51
C VAL A 136 -17.92 6.64 5.58
N ALA A 137 -18.42 7.68 6.25
CA ALA A 137 -17.66 8.36 7.31
C ALA A 137 -17.32 7.42 8.48
N ALA A 138 -18.22 6.51 8.85
CA ALA A 138 -17.96 5.51 9.87
C ALA A 138 -16.88 4.50 9.43
N ALA A 139 -16.87 4.09 8.17
CA ALA A 139 -15.84 3.22 7.62
C ALA A 139 -14.47 3.94 7.55
N GLU A 140 -14.42 5.19 7.09
CA GLU A 140 -13.19 6.00 7.00
C GLU A 140 -12.53 6.27 8.35
N ALA A 141 -13.33 6.37 9.41
CA ALA A 141 -12.85 6.59 10.77
C ALA A 141 -12.16 5.36 11.38
N VAL A 142 -12.22 4.19 10.73
CA VAL A 142 -11.78 2.91 11.29
C VAL A 142 -10.55 2.39 10.52
N PRO A 143 -9.43 2.16 11.22
CA PRO A 143 -8.24 1.58 10.60
C PRO A 143 -8.53 0.22 9.93
N ALA A 144 -7.89 -0.02 8.78
CA ALA A 144 -8.07 -1.24 7.97
C ALA A 144 -9.49 -1.50 7.43
N VAL A 145 -10.38 -0.52 7.54
CA VAL A 145 -11.68 -0.49 6.87
C VAL A 145 -11.62 0.58 5.78
N TYR A 146 -12.00 0.19 4.56
CA TYR A 146 -11.88 1.04 3.38
C TYR A 146 -13.24 1.20 2.71
N PRO A 147 -13.77 2.43 2.61
CA PRO A 147 -14.95 2.65 1.78
C PRO A 147 -14.62 2.37 0.31
N VAL A 148 -15.57 1.79 -0.41
CA VAL A 148 -15.45 1.52 -1.85
C VAL A 148 -16.32 2.50 -2.61
N ALA A 149 -15.69 3.34 -3.42
CA ALA A 149 -16.38 4.18 -4.39
C ALA A 149 -16.94 3.32 -5.53
N VAL A 150 -18.25 3.41 -5.73
CA VAL A 150 -18.98 2.68 -6.79
C VAL A 150 -19.72 3.60 -7.77
N ASP A 151 -19.74 4.92 -7.52
CA ASP A 151 -20.48 5.89 -8.34
C ASP A 151 -19.98 5.94 -9.79
N GLU A 152 -18.67 5.79 -10.00
CA GLU A 152 -18.03 5.83 -11.32
C GLU A 152 -17.92 4.44 -11.98
N LEU A 153 -18.43 3.40 -11.30
CA LEU A 153 -18.29 2.02 -11.76
C LEU A 153 -18.97 1.79 -13.11
N GLY A 154 -20.16 2.38 -13.30
CA GLY A 154 -20.88 2.29 -14.56
C GLY A 154 -20.11 2.92 -15.71
N THR A 155 -19.55 4.11 -15.51
CA THR A 155 -18.72 4.78 -16.52
C THR A 155 -17.45 3.98 -16.84
N ARG A 156 -16.74 3.49 -15.82
CA ARG A 156 -15.48 2.74 -16.00
C ARG A 156 -15.66 1.50 -16.87
N TYR A 157 -16.73 0.73 -16.63
CA TYR A 157 -16.99 -0.52 -17.35
C TYR A 157 -18.03 -0.39 -18.47
N GLY A 158 -18.43 0.84 -18.83
CA GLY A 158 -19.38 1.09 -19.91
C GLY A 158 -20.81 0.58 -19.64
N VAL A 159 -21.20 0.43 -18.38
CA VAL A 159 -22.55 0.00 -17.98
C VAL A 159 -23.48 1.21 -18.01
N THR A 160 -24.42 1.21 -18.94
CA THR A 160 -25.39 2.31 -19.14
C THR A 160 -26.61 2.18 -18.24
N GLU A 161 -27.07 0.96 -18.01
CA GLU A 161 -28.23 0.66 -17.17
C GLU A 161 -27.75 -0.03 -15.89
N VAL A 162 -27.99 0.61 -14.74
CA VAL A 162 -27.51 0.11 -13.45
C VAL A 162 -28.53 -0.80 -12.78
N HIS A 163 -29.82 -0.46 -12.88
CA HIS A 163 -30.88 -1.05 -12.07
C HIS A 163 -31.80 -1.98 -12.87
N ASP A 164 -32.21 -3.09 -12.25
CA ASP A 164 -33.30 -3.93 -12.72
C ASP A 164 -34.45 -3.90 -11.70
N GLU A 165 -35.43 -3.02 -11.93
CA GLU A 165 -36.58 -2.85 -11.02
C GLU A 165 -37.48 -4.09 -10.95
N TYR A 166 -37.52 -4.89 -12.02
CA TYR A 166 -38.34 -6.10 -12.09
C TYR A 166 -37.71 -7.21 -11.24
N ALA A 167 -36.41 -7.48 -11.44
CA ALA A 167 -35.66 -8.44 -10.65
C ALA A 167 -35.55 -8.01 -9.19
N ASP A 168 -35.42 -6.70 -8.89
CA ASP A 168 -35.41 -6.20 -7.52
C ASP A 168 -36.71 -6.59 -6.82
N ARG A 169 -37.87 -6.33 -7.44
CA ARG A 169 -39.17 -6.59 -6.81
C ARG A 169 -39.43 -8.07 -6.51
N ILE A 170 -38.91 -8.99 -7.33
CA ILE A 170 -39.23 -10.42 -7.22
C ILE A 170 -38.16 -11.18 -6.42
N GLY A 171 -36.89 -10.84 -6.61
CA GLY A 171 -35.75 -11.57 -6.05
C GLY A 171 -34.77 -10.74 -5.24
N HIS A 172 -35.06 -9.45 -5.00
CA HIS A 172 -34.15 -8.50 -4.35
C HIS A 172 -32.77 -8.50 -5.02
N LEU A 173 -32.79 -8.51 -6.35
CA LEU A 173 -31.65 -8.37 -7.25
C LEU A 173 -31.73 -6.97 -7.89
N PRO A 174 -31.16 -5.93 -7.25
CA PRO A 174 -31.43 -4.54 -7.60
C PRO A 174 -30.68 -4.01 -8.83
N TYR A 175 -29.72 -4.78 -9.34
CA TYR A 175 -28.84 -4.36 -10.39
C TYR A 175 -28.89 -5.33 -11.58
N THR A 176 -28.66 -4.78 -12.78
CA THR A 176 -28.49 -5.58 -14.00
C THR A 176 -27.30 -6.54 -13.88
N ASP A 177 -27.27 -7.59 -14.71
CA ASP A 177 -26.15 -8.53 -14.77
C ASP A 177 -24.83 -7.84 -15.15
N GLU A 178 -24.88 -6.86 -16.06
CA GLU A 178 -23.71 -6.07 -16.48
C GLU A 178 -23.12 -5.27 -15.31
N TYR A 179 -23.98 -4.59 -14.54
CA TYR A 179 -23.54 -3.87 -13.33
C TYR A 179 -23.01 -4.84 -12.26
N CYS A 180 -23.63 -6.00 -12.07
CA CYS A 180 -23.15 -7.02 -11.14
C CYS A 180 -21.77 -7.57 -11.54
N ALA A 181 -21.53 -7.75 -12.84
CA ALA A 181 -20.22 -8.14 -13.37
C ALA A 181 -19.15 -7.07 -13.15
N ALA A 182 -19.49 -5.80 -13.40
CA ALA A 182 -18.62 -4.66 -13.12
C ALA A 182 -18.28 -4.57 -11.61
N LEU A 183 -19.29 -4.73 -10.74
CA LEU A 183 -19.12 -4.71 -9.29
C LEU A 183 -18.24 -5.87 -8.83
N GLY A 184 -18.53 -7.09 -9.28
CA GLY A 184 -17.72 -8.27 -8.99
C GLY A 184 -16.25 -8.09 -9.41
N THR A 185 -16.02 -7.50 -10.59
CA THR A 185 -14.68 -7.20 -11.10
C THR A 185 -13.97 -6.18 -10.21
N GLN A 186 -14.64 -5.10 -9.83
CA GLN A 186 -14.08 -4.08 -8.93
C GLN A 186 -13.73 -4.67 -7.55
N LEU A 187 -14.56 -5.55 -7.00
CA LEU A 187 -14.29 -6.18 -5.70
C LEU A 187 -13.09 -7.14 -5.75
N VAL A 188 -12.98 -7.95 -6.82
CA VAL A 188 -11.81 -8.82 -7.01
C VAL A 188 -10.55 -7.99 -7.25
N ARG A 189 -10.64 -6.90 -8.02
CA ARG A 189 -9.54 -5.96 -8.25
C ARG A 189 -9.02 -5.35 -6.94
N LEU A 190 -9.92 -4.89 -6.09
CA LEU A 190 -9.58 -4.38 -4.76
C LEU A 190 -8.94 -5.45 -3.87
N ALA A 191 -9.50 -6.67 -3.86
CA ALA A 191 -8.94 -7.76 -3.10
C ALA A 191 -7.55 -8.18 -3.60
N ALA A 192 -7.33 -8.20 -4.92
CA ALA A 192 -6.03 -8.44 -5.52
C ALA A 192 -4.99 -7.40 -5.06
N SER A 193 -5.37 -6.14 -4.90
CA SER A 193 -4.47 -5.09 -4.37
C SER A 193 -4.00 -5.34 -2.92
N VAL A 194 -4.77 -6.10 -2.13
CA VAL A 194 -4.38 -6.53 -0.77
C VAL A 194 -3.34 -7.64 -0.82
N TRP A 195 -3.48 -8.56 -1.77
CA TRP A 195 -2.62 -9.75 -1.86
C TRP A 195 -1.37 -9.54 -2.73
N ALA A 196 -1.42 -8.60 -3.66
CA ALA A 196 -0.35 -8.34 -4.60
C ALA A 196 0.87 -7.72 -3.90
N LYS A 197 2.05 -8.03 -4.44
CA LYS A 197 3.26 -7.29 -4.07
C LYS A 197 3.13 -5.85 -4.61
N PRO A 198 3.41 -4.81 -3.80
CA PRO A 198 3.32 -3.44 -4.26
C PRO A 198 4.22 -3.17 -5.46
N LYS A 199 3.66 -2.55 -6.50
CA LYS A 199 4.41 -2.03 -7.65
C LYS A 199 4.95 -0.64 -7.29
N LYS A 200 6.28 -0.54 -7.25
CA LYS A 200 7.02 0.62 -6.75
C LYS A 200 7.68 1.43 -7.86
N VAL A 201 7.93 0.83 -9.02
CA VAL A 201 8.66 1.47 -10.13
C VAL A 201 7.84 1.32 -11.40
N VAL A 202 7.67 2.42 -12.13
CA VAL A 202 7.17 2.43 -13.49
C VAL A 202 8.33 2.79 -14.41
N VAL A 203 8.61 1.93 -15.38
CA VAL A 203 9.66 2.13 -16.37
C VAL A 203 9.01 2.35 -17.72
N LEU A 204 9.25 3.51 -18.32
CA LEU A 204 8.59 3.97 -19.54
C LEU A 204 9.57 3.91 -20.71
N ASP A 205 9.11 3.42 -21.84
CA ASP A 205 9.73 3.76 -23.12
C ASP A 205 9.48 5.23 -23.48
N CYS A 206 10.21 5.75 -24.46
CA CYS A 206 10.13 7.15 -24.90
C CYS A 206 9.37 7.30 -26.22
N ASP A 207 10.00 6.93 -27.35
CA ASP A 207 9.39 7.04 -28.67
C ASP A 207 8.11 6.20 -28.79
N ASN A 208 7.07 6.76 -29.40
CA ASN A 208 5.72 6.19 -29.56
C ASN A 208 4.99 5.80 -28.25
N THR A 209 5.63 5.97 -27.10
CA THR A 209 5.06 5.71 -25.77
C THR A 209 4.78 7.01 -25.02
N LEU A 210 5.77 7.88 -24.82
CA LEU A 210 5.60 9.19 -24.17
C LEU A 210 5.20 10.30 -25.15
N TRP A 211 5.49 10.12 -26.44
CA TRP A 211 5.12 10.99 -27.55
C TRP A 211 5.01 10.19 -28.83
N ALA A 212 4.34 10.72 -29.85
CA ALA A 212 4.34 10.14 -31.19
C ALA A 212 5.55 10.63 -31.99
N GLY A 213 6.24 9.71 -32.66
CA GLY A 213 7.42 10.00 -33.48
C GLY A 213 8.72 9.44 -32.89
N VAL A 214 9.80 9.59 -33.65
CA VAL A 214 11.15 9.09 -33.29
C VAL A 214 12.06 10.29 -33.08
N CYS A 215 12.50 10.52 -31.84
CA CYS A 215 13.20 11.77 -31.51
C CYS A 215 14.51 11.97 -32.27
N GLY A 216 15.21 10.88 -32.62
CA GLY A 216 16.45 10.93 -33.40
C GLY A 216 16.24 11.31 -34.88
N GLU A 217 15.02 11.15 -35.40
CA GLU A 217 14.67 11.48 -36.79
C GLU A 217 13.92 12.81 -36.87
N ASP A 218 12.91 12.99 -36.02
CA ASP A 218 12.01 14.14 -36.02
C ASP A 218 12.56 15.34 -35.24
N GLY A 219 13.52 15.09 -34.34
CA GLY A 219 14.06 16.08 -33.42
C GLY A 219 13.07 16.49 -32.31
N ALA A 220 13.57 17.24 -31.33
CA ALA A 220 12.82 17.58 -30.12
C ALA A 220 11.49 18.30 -30.35
N LEU A 221 11.41 19.16 -31.37
CA LEU A 221 10.19 19.91 -31.72
C LEU A 221 9.31 19.20 -32.76
N GLY A 222 9.81 18.13 -33.40
CA GLY A 222 9.07 17.37 -34.41
C GLY A 222 8.22 16.26 -33.81
N VAL A 223 8.65 15.67 -32.69
CA VAL A 223 7.82 14.69 -31.96
C VAL A 223 6.59 15.36 -31.34
N ARG A 224 5.46 14.64 -31.32
CA ARG A 224 4.16 15.20 -30.94
C ARG A 224 3.60 14.53 -29.70
N VAL A 225 3.40 15.30 -28.64
CA VAL A 225 2.60 14.86 -27.49
C VAL A 225 1.12 15.02 -27.83
N THR A 226 0.48 13.96 -28.29
CA THR A 226 -0.98 13.95 -28.57
C THR A 226 -1.79 13.94 -27.26
N ALA A 227 -3.12 14.06 -27.34
CA ALA A 227 -3.99 14.00 -26.17
C ALA A 227 -3.82 12.68 -25.38
N ALA A 228 -3.67 11.54 -26.06
CA ALA A 228 -3.47 10.25 -25.40
C ALA A 228 -2.10 10.14 -24.71
N HIS A 229 -1.03 10.64 -25.35
CA HIS A 229 0.30 10.70 -24.74
C HIS A 229 0.32 11.64 -23.53
N ARG A 230 -0.36 12.79 -23.62
CA ARG A 230 -0.53 13.72 -22.50
C ARG A 230 -1.25 13.03 -21.33
N ARG A 231 -2.35 12.32 -21.61
CA ARG A 231 -3.10 11.55 -20.62
C ARG A 231 -2.25 10.49 -19.94
N LEU A 232 -1.39 9.78 -20.69
CA LEU A 232 -0.40 8.86 -20.14
C LEU A 232 0.57 9.59 -19.21
N GLN A 233 1.15 10.71 -19.64
CA GLN A 233 2.10 11.47 -18.81
C GLN A 233 1.46 11.98 -17.51
N GLU A 234 0.23 12.51 -17.58
CA GLU A 234 -0.54 12.95 -16.42
C GLU A 234 -0.85 11.78 -15.47
N PHE A 235 -1.21 10.61 -16.02
CA PHE A 235 -1.38 9.39 -15.24
C PHE A 235 -0.09 9.00 -14.50
N MET A 236 1.06 9.05 -15.18
CA MET A 236 2.35 8.72 -14.55
C MET A 236 2.75 9.73 -13.48
N LEU A 237 2.41 11.00 -13.64
CA LEU A 237 2.60 12.01 -12.60
C LEU A 237 1.72 11.75 -11.38
N ASP A 238 0.46 11.32 -11.56
CA ASP A 238 -0.39 10.86 -10.45
C ASP A 238 0.22 9.63 -9.77
N GLN A 239 0.75 8.67 -10.53
CA GLN A 239 1.47 7.52 -9.96
C GLN A 239 2.70 7.94 -9.14
N ARG A 240 3.45 8.95 -9.61
CA ARG A 240 4.58 9.52 -8.86
C ARG A 240 4.11 10.22 -7.58
N ALA A 241 3.04 11.00 -7.64
CA ALA A 241 2.44 11.63 -6.46
C ALA A 241 1.94 10.60 -5.43
N ARG A 242 1.62 9.39 -5.87
CA ARG A 242 1.30 8.22 -5.04
C ARG A 242 2.52 7.41 -4.60
N GLY A 243 3.72 7.86 -4.92
CA GLY A 243 4.97 7.29 -4.40
C GLY A 243 5.65 6.25 -5.26
N LYS A 244 5.23 6.09 -6.52
CA LYS A 244 5.97 5.27 -7.50
C LYS A 244 7.16 6.06 -8.05
N LEU A 245 8.25 5.36 -8.32
CA LEU A 245 9.39 5.91 -9.06
C LEU A 245 9.10 5.85 -10.54
N LEU A 246 9.46 6.90 -11.27
CA LEU A 246 9.40 6.91 -12.73
C LEU A 246 10.81 6.74 -13.28
N CYS A 247 11.01 5.77 -14.15
CA CYS A 247 12.27 5.54 -14.82
C CYS A 247 12.08 5.49 -16.34
N LEU A 248 13.14 5.73 -17.10
CA LEU A 248 13.11 5.59 -18.56
C LEU A 248 13.94 4.37 -18.99
N CYS A 249 13.43 3.58 -19.93
CA CYS A 249 14.17 2.49 -20.58
C CYS A 249 13.86 2.51 -22.07
N SER A 250 14.75 3.11 -22.85
CA SER A 250 14.47 3.41 -24.25
C SER A 250 15.68 3.24 -25.15
N ARG A 251 15.43 2.93 -26.43
CA ARG A 251 16.46 2.75 -27.46
C ARG A 251 16.65 4.03 -28.25
N ASN A 252 17.30 4.99 -27.61
CA ASN A 252 17.62 6.28 -28.19
C ASN A 252 19.04 6.72 -27.83
N ASN A 253 19.46 7.84 -28.43
CA ASN A 253 20.54 8.64 -27.87
C ASN A 253 20.00 9.49 -26.71
N GLU A 254 20.70 9.47 -25.57
CA GLU A 254 20.29 10.19 -24.36
C GLU A 254 20.15 11.70 -24.59
N ALA A 255 21.04 12.28 -25.40
CA ALA A 255 21.00 13.71 -25.70
C ALA A 255 19.68 14.12 -26.40
N ASP A 256 19.20 13.28 -27.33
CA ASP A 256 18.00 13.57 -28.11
C ASP A 256 16.75 13.48 -27.24
N VAL A 257 16.68 12.44 -26.38
CA VAL A 257 15.59 12.29 -25.40
C VAL A 257 15.58 13.50 -24.45
N LYS A 258 16.74 13.87 -23.90
CA LYS A 258 16.84 15.01 -22.99
C LYS A 258 16.40 16.31 -23.66
N GLU A 259 16.76 16.51 -24.93
CA GLU A 259 16.33 17.70 -25.69
C GLU A 259 14.80 17.75 -25.86
N VAL A 260 14.12 16.61 -26.08
CA VAL A 260 12.64 16.54 -26.10
C VAL A 260 12.06 17.02 -24.77
N PHE A 261 12.54 16.48 -23.65
CA PHE A 261 12.07 16.86 -22.31
C PHE A 261 12.28 18.34 -21.99
N GLU A 262 13.36 18.95 -22.50
CA GLU A 262 13.70 20.36 -22.24
C GLU A 262 12.96 21.34 -23.17
N ARG A 263 12.75 20.97 -24.44
CA ARG A 263 12.31 21.92 -25.48
C ARG A 263 10.90 21.70 -25.98
N ASN A 264 10.33 20.51 -25.86
CA ASN A 264 9.01 20.22 -26.41
C ASN A 264 7.91 20.78 -25.49
N PRO A 265 7.11 21.79 -25.93
CA PRO A 265 6.10 22.42 -25.09
C PRO A 265 4.90 21.51 -24.79
N GLY A 266 4.80 20.37 -25.49
CA GLY A 266 3.77 19.37 -25.24
C GLY A 266 4.04 18.51 -24.01
N MET A 267 5.30 18.42 -23.56
CA MET A 267 5.70 17.59 -22.42
C MET A 267 5.12 18.13 -21.11
N VAL A 268 4.46 17.25 -20.37
CA VAL A 268 3.98 17.50 -19.00
C VAL A 268 4.93 16.83 -18.00
N LEU A 269 5.41 15.63 -18.35
CA LEU A 269 6.47 14.94 -17.62
C LEU A 269 7.81 15.67 -17.86
N GLY A 270 8.29 16.40 -16.86
CA GLY A 270 9.66 16.94 -16.84
C GLY A 270 10.74 15.93 -16.44
N TRP A 271 11.99 16.19 -16.83
CA TRP A 271 13.15 15.33 -16.52
C TRP A 271 13.38 15.16 -15.02
N GLN A 272 13.06 16.18 -14.22
CA GLN A 272 13.14 16.15 -12.75
C GLN A 272 12.21 15.11 -12.10
N HIS A 273 11.22 14.59 -12.82
CA HIS A 273 10.35 13.53 -12.33
C HIS A 273 10.97 12.13 -12.53
N VAL A 274 12.01 12.00 -13.35
CA VAL A 274 12.69 10.74 -13.67
C VAL A 274 13.72 10.42 -12.57
N SER A 275 13.54 9.29 -11.91
CA SER A 275 14.40 8.80 -10.83
C SER A 275 15.68 8.13 -11.32
N ALA A 276 15.60 7.42 -12.45
CA ALA A 276 16.74 6.77 -13.11
C ALA A 276 16.40 6.51 -14.59
N HIS A 277 17.41 6.33 -15.44
CA HIS A 277 17.19 5.98 -16.85
C HIS A 277 18.24 5.00 -17.39
N ARG A 278 17.83 4.26 -18.42
CA ARG A 278 18.69 3.48 -19.32
C ARG A 278 18.28 3.80 -20.75
N ILE A 279 18.90 4.85 -21.29
CA ILE A 279 18.67 5.29 -22.66
C ILE A 279 19.91 4.88 -23.46
N GLY A 280 19.71 3.98 -24.42
CA GLY A 280 20.81 3.45 -25.22
C GLY A 280 20.41 2.17 -25.94
N TRP A 281 21.39 1.53 -26.60
CA TRP A 281 21.12 0.44 -27.54
C TRP A 281 21.14 -0.96 -26.91
N ASN A 282 21.21 -1.06 -25.58
CA ASN A 282 21.13 -2.33 -24.88
C ASN A 282 19.70 -2.92 -24.98
N PRO A 283 19.55 -4.26 -24.90
CA PRO A 283 18.23 -4.88 -24.80
C PRO A 283 17.46 -4.37 -23.57
N LYS A 284 16.16 -4.04 -23.72
CA LYS A 284 15.38 -3.44 -22.61
C LYS A 284 15.30 -4.35 -21.38
N ALA A 285 15.25 -5.66 -21.55
CA ALA A 285 15.33 -6.63 -20.45
C ALA A 285 16.66 -6.55 -19.68
N HIS A 286 17.79 -6.25 -20.34
CA HIS A 286 19.06 -6.03 -19.66
C HIS A 286 19.04 -4.73 -18.87
N SER A 287 18.64 -3.65 -19.52
CA SER A 287 18.48 -2.33 -18.90
C SER A 287 17.56 -2.34 -17.67
N LEU A 288 16.47 -3.11 -17.70
CA LEU A 288 15.57 -3.29 -16.56
C LEU A 288 16.24 -4.00 -15.37
N ARG A 289 17.14 -4.97 -15.60
CA ARG A 289 17.91 -5.60 -14.51
C ARG A 289 18.87 -4.60 -13.89
N GLU A 290 19.58 -3.83 -14.70
CA GLU A 290 20.48 -2.78 -14.20
C GLU A 290 19.73 -1.72 -13.39
N LEU A 291 18.52 -1.33 -13.83
CA LEU A 291 17.66 -0.43 -13.06
C LEU A 291 17.22 -1.06 -11.73
N ALA A 292 16.84 -2.34 -11.73
CA ALA A 292 16.46 -3.06 -10.51
C ALA A 292 17.63 -3.15 -9.50
N GLU A 293 18.84 -3.43 -9.99
CA GLU A 293 20.06 -3.45 -9.18
C GLU A 293 20.43 -2.07 -8.66
N GLU A 294 20.39 -1.03 -9.51
CA GLU A 294 20.70 0.35 -9.10
C GLU A 294 19.73 0.84 -8.01
N LEU A 295 18.44 0.56 -8.19
CA LEU A 295 17.39 0.96 -7.26
C LEU A 295 17.31 0.06 -6.03
N ASP A 296 18.06 -1.05 -5.96
CA ASP A 296 17.94 -2.07 -4.91
C ASP A 296 16.49 -2.53 -4.69
N LEU A 297 15.79 -2.77 -5.80
CA LEU A 297 14.38 -3.18 -5.81
C LEU A 297 14.19 -4.44 -6.64
N SER A 298 13.36 -5.35 -6.14
CA SER A 298 13.03 -6.58 -6.87
C SER A 298 12.34 -6.26 -8.19
N PRO A 299 12.67 -6.97 -9.31
CA PRO A 299 11.94 -6.87 -10.57
C PRO A 299 10.43 -7.09 -10.43
N SER A 300 10.00 -7.88 -9.44
CA SER A 300 8.58 -8.09 -9.12
C SER A 300 7.82 -6.82 -8.70
N SER A 301 8.53 -5.73 -8.40
CA SER A 301 7.95 -4.41 -8.07
C SER A 301 7.90 -3.45 -9.26
N PHE A 302 8.32 -3.87 -10.45
CA PHE A 302 8.40 -3.05 -11.65
C PHE A 302 7.16 -3.24 -12.53
N VAL A 303 6.74 -2.13 -13.15
CA VAL A 303 5.81 -2.11 -14.28
C VAL A 303 6.55 -1.49 -15.46
N PHE A 304 6.70 -2.23 -16.54
CA PHE A 304 7.30 -1.77 -17.79
C PHE A 304 6.19 -1.40 -18.78
N VAL A 305 6.27 -0.20 -19.37
CA VAL A 305 5.28 0.36 -20.29
C VAL A 305 5.95 0.69 -21.61
N ASP A 306 5.45 0.12 -22.70
CA ASP A 306 6.04 0.20 -24.04
C ASP A 306 4.97 -0.13 -25.09
N ASP A 307 4.97 0.54 -26.24
CA ASP A 307 4.05 0.26 -27.36
C ASP A 307 4.57 -0.83 -28.31
N ASP A 308 5.88 -1.15 -28.27
CA ASP A 308 6.49 -2.16 -29.13
C ASP A 308 6.25 -3.57 -28.58
N VAL A 309 5.35 -4.28 -29.27
CA VAL A 309 4.97 -5.67 -28.99
C VAL A 309 6.17 -6.63 -28.90
N VAL A 310 7.25 -6.38 -29.66
CA VAL A 310 8.45 -7.22 -29.68
C VAL A 310 9.28 -7.00 -28.42
N GLU A 311 9.46 -5.73 -28.02
CA GLU A 311 10.15 -5.41 -26.76
C GLU A 311 9.34 -5.90 -25.55
N CYS A 312 8.01 -5.71 -25.55
CA CYS A 312 7.13 -6.26 -24.52
C CYS A 312 7.25 -7.78 -24.40
N ALA A 313 7.18 -8.52 -25.52
CA ALA A 313 7.32 -9.98 -25.53
C ALA A 313 8.70 -10.43 -25.03
N SER A 314 9.76 -9.72 -25.44
CA SER A 314 11.14 -9.97 -24.99
C SER A 314 11.29 -9.80 -23.48
N VAL A 315 10.74 -8.73 -22.91
CA VAL A 315 10.75 -8.51 -21.45
C VAL A 315 9.96 -9.58 -20.72
N ARG A 316 8.75 -9.94 -21.18
CA ARG A 316 7.95 -11.02 -20.55
C ARG A 316 8.70 -12.35 -20.52
N ALA A 317 9.42 -12.69 -21.59
CA ALA A 317 10.18 -13.94 -21.69
C ALA A 317 11.42 -13.96 -20.78
N GLN A 318 12.12 -12.83 -20.67
CA GLN A 318 13.40 -12.75 -19.94
C GLN A 318 13.26 -12.34 -18.47
N LEU A 319 12.17 -11.66 -18.12
CA LEU A 319 11.88 -11.10 -16.80
C LEU A 319 10.40 -11.34 -16.44
N PRO A 320 9.99 -12.60 -16.20
CA PRO A 320 8.59 -12.94 -15.93
C PRO A 320 8.01 -12.28 -14.66
N ASP A 321 8.86 -11.82 -13.75
CA ASP A 321 8.44 -11.09 -12.55
C ASP A 321 8.06 -9.63 -12.83
N VAL A 322 8.55 -9.03 -13.93
CA VAL A 322 8.20 -7.66 -14.32
C VAL A 322 6.80 -7.66 -14.93
N THR A 323 5.93 -6.77 -14.44
CA THR A 323 4.62 -6.58 -15.05
C THR A 323 4.79 -5.74 -16.31
N VAL A 324 4.34 -6.25 -17.46
CA VAL A 324 4.45 -5.55 -18.75
C VAL A 324 3.08 -5.06 -19.18
N LEU A 325 2.93 -3.73 -19.27
CA LEU A 325 1.82 -3.07 -19.92
C LEU A 325 2.24 -2.73 -21.35
N GLU A 326 1.77 -3.53 -22.30
CA GLU A 326 1.94 -3.28 -23.73
C GLU A 326 0.91 -2.24 -24.17
N LEU A 327 1.36 -1.00 -24.32
CA LEU A 327 0.52 0.16 -24.58
C LEU A 327 -0.09 0.06 -25.99
N SER A 328 -1.40 0.26 -26.11
CA SER A 328 -2.03 0.26 -27.44
C SER A 328 -1.48 1.39 -28.31
N ARG A 329 -1.20 1.05 -29.57
CA ARG A 329 -0.87 2.04 -30.60
C ARG A 329 -2.08 2.83 -31.09
N ASP A 330 -3.30 2.39 -30.73
CA ASP A 330 -4.51 3.18 -30.96
C ASP A 330 -4.69 4.19 -29.81
N PRO A 331 -4.55 5.51 -30.08
CA PRO A 331 -4.72 6.54 -29.05
C PRO A 331 -6.09 6.51 -28.36
N ALA A 332 -7.13 5.97 -29.01
CA ALA A 332 -8.47 5.89 -28.45
C ALA A 332 -8.57 4.83 -27.32
N GLU A 333 -7.68 3.85 -27.29
CA GLU A 333 -7.71 2.75 -26.33
C GLU A 333 -6.88 3.04 -25.07
N ILE A 334 -5.89 3.95 -25.15
CA ILE A 334 -4.93 4.21 -24.08
C ILE A 334 -5.63 4.59 -22.76
N ASP A 335 -6.63 5.47 -22.80
CA ASP A 335 -7.33 5.93 -21.59
C ASP A 335 -8.03 4.77 -20.87
N SER A 336 -8.81 3.98 -21.63
CA SER A 336 -9.45 2.77 -21.11
C SER A 336 -8.42 1.76 -20.60
N GLN A 337 -7.31 1.57 -21.31
CA GLN A 337 -6.27 0.64 -20.91
C GLN A 337 -5.64 1.02 -19.56
N LEU A 338 -5.38 2.30 -19.33
CA LEU A 338 -4.84 2.80 -18.06
C LEU A 338 -5.85 2.63 -16.91
N ASP A 339 -7.12 2.93 -17.14
CA ASP A 339 -8.17 2.77 -16.14
C ASP A 339 -8.38 1.30 -15.72
N HIS A 340 -8.08 0.36 -16.61
CA HIS A 340 -8.18 -1.09 -16.37
C HIS A 340 -6.84 -1.75 -16.00
N ALA A 341 -5.76 -1.00 -15.83
CA ALA A 341 -4.44 -1.53 -15.51
C ALA A 341 -4.28 -1.77 -13.99
N TRP A 342 -4.61 -2.98 -13.52
CA TRP A 342 -4.57 -3.35 -12.09
C TRP A 342 -3.17 -3.22 -11.45
N ALA A 343 -2.12 -3.23 -12.28
CA ALA A 343 -0.73 -3.06 -11.82
C ALA A 343 -0.47 -1.72 -11.11
N PHE A 344 -1.32 -0.71 -11.34
CA PHE A 344 -1.20 0.60 -10.72
C PHE A 344 -2.05 0.76 -9.47
N ASP A 345 -2.93 -0.19 -9.16
CA ASP A 345 -3.78 -0.12 -7.97
C ASP A 345 -2.94 -0.13 -6.70
N GLN A 346 -3.29 0.76 -5.76
CA GLN A 346 -2.70 0.84 -4.44
C GLN A 346 -3.81 1.10 -3.43
N LEU A 347 -3.96 0.20 -2.46
CA LEU A 347 -4.98 0.30 -1.43
C LEU A 347 -4.73 1.47 -0.46
N VAL A 348 -3.47 1.65 -0.04
CA VAL A 348 -3.06 2.75 0.83
C VAL A 348 -1.80 3.38 0.28
N VAL A 349 -1.89 4.67 -0.01
CA VAL A 349 -0.72 5.51 -0.28
C VAL A 349 -0.26 6.07 1.05
N THR A 350 0.84 5.53 1.57
CA THR A 350 1.41 6.04 2.82
C THR A 350 2.21 7.32 2.57
N GLU A 351 2.37 8.15 3.59
CA GLU A 351 3.28 9.30 3.55
C GLU A 351 4.72 8.86 3.20
N GLU A 352 5.12 7.66 3.65
CA GLU A 352 6.37 7.00 3.25
C GLU A 352 6.44 6.69 1.74
N ASP A 353 5.32 6.30 1.13
CA ASP A 353 5.27 6.11 -0.32
C ASP A 353 5.48 7.46 -1.03
N ARG A 354 4.79 8.52 -0.61
CA ARG A 354 4.92 9.87 -1.22
C ARG A 354 6.34 10.41 -1.15
N LEU A 355 7.00 10.26 0.00
CA LEU A 355 8.38 10.73 0.22
C LEU A 355 9.43 9.92 -0.55
N ARG A 356 9.10 8.70 -1.02
CA ARG A 356 10.02 7.83 -1.77
C ARG A 356 10.41 8.42 -3.13
N ALA A 357 9.46 9.05 -3.82
CA ALA A 357 9.70 9.63 -5.15
C ALA A 357 10.68 10.81 -5.08
N ASP A 358 10.59 11.62 -4.02
CA ASP A 358 11.48 12.76 -3.81
C ASP A 358 12.88 12.29 -3.37
N TRP A 359 12.97 11.19 -2.60
CA TRP A 359 14.24 10.60 -2.17
C TRP A 359 15.15 10.15 -3.33
N TYR A 360 14.59 9.58 -4.40
CA TYR A 360 15.39 9.16 -5.55
C TYR A 360 15.80 10.33 -6.44
N SER A 361 15.02 11.41 -6.49
CA SER A 361 15.35 12.60 -7.27
C SER A 361 16.64 13.30 -6.78
N THR A 362 16.96 13.18 -5.48
CA THR A 362 18.19 13.73 -4.88
C THR A 362 19.36 12.73 -4.82
N ARG A 363 19.22 11.54 -5.42
CA ARG A 363 20.29 10.52 -5.45
C ARG A 363 21.51 10.97 -6.26
N GLY A 364 21.33 11.76 -7.31
CA GLY A 364 22.44 12.38 -8.06
C GLY A 364 23.33 13.23 -7.16
N ASP A 365 22.73 14.06 -6.31
CA ASP A 365 23.44 14.90 -5.34
C ASP A 365 24.14 14.06 -4.25
N ARG A 366 23.57 12.90 -3.90
CA ARG A 366 24.19 11.94 -2.96
C ARG A 366 25.38 11.23 -3.57
N VAL A 367 25.31 10.82 -4.83
CA VAL A 367 26.45 10.21 -5.54
C VAL A 367 27.57 11.24 -5.69
N ALA A 368 27.24 12.47 -6.09
CA ALA A 368 28.21 13.56 -6.14
C ALA A 368 28.82 13.85 -4.76
N LEU A 369 28.04 13.82 -3.67
CA LEU A 369 28.56 13.98 -2.31
C LEU A 369 29.49 12.82 -1.91
N ARG A 370 29.08 11.58 -2.21
CA ARG A 370 29.87 10.38 -1.92
C ARG A 370 31.21 10.42 -2.63
N ASP A 371 31.21 10.75 -3.92
CA ASP A 371 32.42 10.82 -4.73
C ASP A 371 33.32 12.01 -4.30
N ALA A 372 32.73 13.04 -3.68
CA ALA A 372 33.44 14.17 -3.07
C ALA A 372 33.85 13.92 -1.59
N SER A 373 33.59 12.75 -1.02
CA SER A 373 33.89 12.42 0.38
C SER A 373 35.14 11.55 0.50
N ALA A 374 35.91 11.76 1.56
CA ALA A 374 37.20 11.09 1.75
C ALA A 374 37.04 9.61 2.12
N ASP A 375 36.02 9.30 2.92
CA ASP A 375 35.63 7.95 3.31
C ASP A 375 34.13 7.89 3.66
N TYR A 376 33.64 6.71 4.06
CA TYR A 376 32.23 6.50 4.40
C TYR A 376 31.79 7.28 5.65
N GLN A 377 32.68 7.53 6.61
CA GLN A 377 32.33 8.27 7.82
C GLN A 377 32.19 9.76 7.51
N ASP A 378 33.12 10.32 6.73
CA ASP A 378 33.03 11.70 6.21
C ASP A 378 31.74 11.90 5.39
N PHE A 379 31.36 10.92 4.56
CA PHE A 379 30.11 10.94 3.83
C PHE A 379 28.88 11.03 4.75
N LEU A 380 28.82 10.20 5.80
CA LEU A 380 27.70 10.21 6.74
C LEU A 380 27.63 11.52 7.54
N ASP A 381 28.78 12.05 7.97
CA ASP A 381 28.84 13.31 8.70
C ASP A 381 28.32 14.48 7.84
N ARG A 382 28.69 14.49 6.54
CA ARG A 382 28.23 15.49 5.57
C ARG A 382 26.78 15.29 5.10
N CYS A 383 26.17 14.14 5.39
CA CYS A 383 24.73 13.96 5.15
C CYS A 383 23.90 14.75 6.17
N GLU A 384 24.46 15.13 7.32
CA GLU A 384 23.76 15.85 8.40
C GLU A 384 22.50 15.08 8.86
N ILE A 385 22.70 13.81 9.21
CA ILE A 385 21.59 12.93 9.61
C ILE A 385 21.06 13.35 10.99
N GLU A 386 19.79 13.70 11.04
CA GLU A 386 19.06 14.02 12.26
C GLU A 386 18.10 12.87 12.62
N VAL A 387 18.19 12.38 13.85
CA VAL A 387 17.31 11.33 14.37
C VAL A 387 16.43 11.90 15.49
N GLY A 388 15.13 11.92 15.24
CA GLY A 388 14.10 12.36 16.19
C GLY A 388 13.38 11.18 16.82
N PHE A 389 13.06 11.30 18.11
CA PHE A 389 12.29 10.32 18.87
C PHE A 389 11.02 10.97 19.38
N THR A 390 9.86 10.41 19.03
CA THR A 390 8.56 10.89 19.49
C THR A 390 7.91 9.78 20.31
N GLU A 391 7.50 10.10 21.54
CA GLU A 391 6.84 9.14 22.42
C GLU A 391 5.54 8.64 21.79
N LEU A 392 5.33 7.32 21.88
CA LEU A 392 4.23 6.64 21.24
C LEU A 392 2.93 6.95 21.98
N THR A 393 2.00 7.57 21.29
CA THR A 393 0.65 7.90 21.78
C THR A 393 -0.40 6.99 21.12
N GLU A 394 -1.63 7.02 21.65
CA GLU A 394 -2.74 6.17 21.19
C GLU A 394 -3.05 6.35 19.69
N ASP A 395 -3.01 7.58 19.19
CA ASP A 395 -3.22 7.95 17.78
C ASP A 395 -2.11 7.46 16.84
N MET A 396 -0.97 7.03 17.37
CA MET A 396 0.16 6.53 16.58
C MET A 396 0.20 5.00 16.48
N LEU A 397 -0.67 4.28 17.21
CA LEU A 397 -0.60 2.82 17.32
C LEU A 397 -0.84 2.10 15.98
N ASP A 398 -1.76 2.60 15.14
CA ASP A 398 -2.01 2.03 13.82
C ASP A 398 -0.77 2.06 12.93
N ARG A 399 -0.09 3.22 12.90
CA ARG A 399 1.15 3.40 12.13
C ARG A 399 2.28 2.55 12.71
N ALA A 400 2.37 2.43 14.03
CA ALA A 400 3.35 1.58 14.70
C ALA A 400 3.13 0.08 14.38
N ALA A 401 1.88 -0.40 14.41
CA ALA A 401 1.53 -1.76 14.02
C ALA A 401 1.90 -2.03 12.56
N GLN A 402 1.59 -1.10 11.65
CA GLN A 402 1.95 -1.19 10.23
C GLN A 402 3.47 -1.29 10.02
N LEU A 403 4.26 -0.52 10.78
CA LEU A 403 5.73 -0.58 10.73
C LEU A 403 6.24 -1.96 11.15
N THR A 404 5.63 -2.60 12.15
CA THR A 404 6.01 -3.95 12.57
C THR A 404 5.76 -4.99 11.49
N ALA A 405 4.65 -4.87 10.75
CA ALA A 405 4.28 -5.79 9.68
C ALA A 405 5.15 -5.64 8.42
N ARG A 406 5.63 -4.41 8.13
CA ARG A 406 6.43 -4.12 6.92
C ARG A 406 7.92 -4.33 7.11
N THR A 407 8.42 -4.30 8.36
CA THR A 407 9.85 -4.35 8.65
C THR A 407 10.30 -5.77 8.95
N THR A 408 11.00 -6.39 7.99
CA THR A 408 11.47 -7.78 8.10
C THR A 408 12.99 -7.94 8.14
N GLN A 409 13.75 -6.94 7.69
CA GLN A 409 15.23 -7.01 7.62
C GLN A 409 15.92 -6.53 8.90
N PHE A 410 15.38 -5.50 9.55
CA PHE A 410 15.87 -5.03 10.85
C PHE A 410 14.71 -5.01 11.84
N ASN A 411 14.37 -6.20 12.34
CA ASN A 411 13.41 -6.42 13.41
C ASN A 411 14.02 -7.47 14.34
N LEU A 412 14.42 -7.05 15.56
CA LEU A 412 15.13 -7.94 16.49
C LEU A 412 14.25 -9.11 16.93
N ALA A 413 12.98 -8.84 17.27
CA ALA A 413 12.05 -9.85 17.78
C ALA A 413 11.44 -10.70 16.65
N GLY A 414 11.39 -10.19 15.42
CA GLY A 414 10.72 -10.85 14.29
C GLY A 414 9.21 -11.02 14.50
N VAL A 415 8.63 -10.27 15.44
CA VAL A 415 7.22 -10.31 15.79
C VAL A 415 6.49 -9.15 15.11
N VAL A 416 5.33 -9.45 14.55
CA VAL A 416 4.37 -8.45 14.08
C VAL A 416 3.40 -8.20 15.21
N TYR A 417 3.22 -6.93 15.58
CA TYR A 417 2.33 -6.52 16.65
C TYR A 417 1.07 -5.88 16.08
N SER A 418 -0.08 -6.32 16.55
CA SER A 418 -1.35 -5.64 16.36
C SER A 418 -1.44 -4.39 17.24
N VAL A 419 -2.38 -3.51 16.92
CA VAL A 419 -2.71 -2.33 17.73
C VAL A 419 -3.08 -2.71 19.16
N GLY A 420 -3.87 -3.78 19.33
CA GLY A 420 -4.26 -4.29 20.64
C GLY A 420 -3.07 -4.77 21.48
N GLU A 421 -2.11 -5.45 20.86
CA GLU A 421 -0.89 -5.91 21.54
C GLU A 421 0.04 -4.75 21.91
N LEU A 422 0.23 -3.77 21.02
CA LEU A 422 1.00 -2.57 21.34
C LEU A 422 0.36 -1.77 22.48
N ARG A 423 -0.97 -1.61 22.44
CA ARG A 423 -1.73 -0.96 23.53
C ARG A 423 -1.55 -1.68 24.85
N ALA A 424 -1.63 -3.01 24.84
CA ALA A 424 -1.43 -3.83 26.03
C ALA A 424 -0.01 -3.68 26.61
N LEU A 425 1.02 -3.61 25.76
CA LEU A 425 2.40 -3.34 26.18
C LEU A 425 2.56 -1.97 26.86
N LEU A 426 1.95 -0.93 26.28
CA LEU A 426 1.97 0.40 26.90
C LEU A 426 1.21 0.42 28.23
N ALA A 427 0.05 -0.24 28.30
CA ALA A 427 -0.75 -0.35 29.51
C ALA A 427 -0.04 -1.13 30.64
N SER A 428 0.88 -2.04 30.31
CA SER A 428 1.68 -2.77 31.31
C SER A 428 2.84 -1.96 31.89
N GLY A 429 2.99 -0.69 31.49
CA GLY A 429 4.05 0.20 31.96
C GLY A 429 5.26 0.27 31.02
N SER A 430 5.21 -0.36 29.85
CA SER A 430 6.22 -0.15 28.81
C SER A 430 6.07 1.25 28.20
N ARG A 431 7.17 1.78 27.66
CA ARG A 431 7.18 3.05 26.93
C ARG A 431 7.62 2.82 25.49
N GLY A 432 6.93 3.45 24.55
CA GLY A 432 7.21 3.34 23.12
C GLY A 432 7.70 4.66 22.54
N TRP A 433 8.49 4.59 21.47
CA TRP A 433 8.89 5.74 20.66
C TRP A 433 8.88 5.38 19.18
N THR A 434 8.37 6.29 18.37
CA THR A 434 8.58 6.29 16.94
C THR A 434 9.89 7.00 16.61
N VAL A 435 10.63 6.47 15.63
CA VAL A 435 11.91 7.02 15.18
C VAL A 435 11.67 7.72 13.85
N ARG A 436 11.94 9.03 13.79
CA ARG A 436 11.93 9.84 12.56
C ARG A 436 13.36 10.17 12.17
N VAL A 437 13.68 10.11 10.88
CA VAL A 437 15.01 10.47 10.39
C VAL A 437 14.86 11.51 9.30
N ALA A 438 15.73 12.51 9.31
CA ALA A 438 15.90 13.47 8.23
C ALA A 438 17.39 13.60 7.92
N ASP A 439 17.74 14.05 6.72
CA ASP A 439 19.09 14.48 6.38
C ASP A 439 19.04 15.65 5.40
N ARG A 440 20.19 16.18 4.99
CA ARG A 440 20.24 17.36 4.09
C ARG A 440 19.52 17.17 2.75
N PHE A 441 19.27 15.92 2.35
CA PHE A 441 18.63 15.58 1.07
C PHE A 441 17.14 15.29 1.22
N GLY A 442 16.59 15.28 2.44
CA GLY A 442 15.16 15.17 2.68
C GLY A 442 14.78 14.47 3.98
N ASP A 443 13.48 14.47 4.25
CA ASP A 443 12.87 13.82 5.40
C ASP A 443 12.47 12.38 5.04
N TYR A 444 12.94 11.41 5.83
CA TYR A 444 12.61 9.99 5.66
C TYR A 444 11.30 9.62 6.38
N GLY A 445 10.72 10.52 7.15
CA GLY A 445 9.53 10.29 7.96
C GLY A 445 9.79 9.27 9.07
N THR A 446 8.72 8.67 9.60
CA THR A 446 8.83 7.61 10.61
C THR A 446 9.42 6.34 9.99
N VAL A 447 10.58 5.95 10.47
CA VAL A 447 11.39 4.83 9.96
C VAL A 447 11.57 3.72 10.98
N GLY A 448 11.14 3.88 12.23
CA GLY A 448 11.37 2.87 13.26
C GLY A 448 10.39 2.93 14.41
N LEU A 449 10.40 1.84 15.19
CA LEU A 449 9.65 1.71 16.43
C LEU A 449 10.55 1.06 17.48
N VAL A 450 10.54 1.66 18.67
CA VAL A 450 11.24 1.15 19.85
C VAL A 450 10.22 1.06 20.98
N VAL A 451 10.12 -0.09 21.63
CA VAL A 451 9.35 -0.24 22.87
C VAL A 451 10.31 -0.78 23.92
N ALA A 452 10.29 -0.15 25.09
CA ALA A 452 11.16 -0.47 26.21
C ALA A 452 10.35 -0.77 27.47
N GLU A 453 10.80 -1.75 28.23
CA GLU A 453 10.20 -2.17 29.50
C GLU A 453 11.31 -2.32 30.56
N THR A 454 11.06 -1.85 31.78
CA THR A 454 12.00 -2.06 32.89
C THR A 454 11.82 -3.47 33.46
N LYS A 455 12.87 -4.30 33.41
CA LYS A 455 12.89 -5.65 33.99
C LYS A 455 14.09 -5.85 34.91
N GLY A 456 13.83 -5.78 36.22
CA GLY A 456 14.87 -5.93 37.24
C GLY A 456 15.86 -4.77 37.17
N ASP A 457 17.11 -5.07 36.84
CA ASP A 457 18.25 -4.15 36.77
C ASP A 457 18.57 -3.63 35.34
N ALA A 458 17.74 -3.98 34.36
CA ALA A 458 17.95 -3.63 32.97
C ALA A 458 16.70 -3.04 32.29
N LEU A 459 16.94 -2.25 31.23
CA LEU A 459 15.90 -1.83 30.30
C LEU A 459 15.87 -2.82 29.13
N GLU A 460 14.81 -3.60 29.01
CA GLU A 460 14.62 -4.53 27.90
C GLU A 460 13.93 -3.83 26.74
N LEU A 461 14.38 -4.09 25.51
CA LEU A 461 13.81 -3.56 24.27
C LEU A 461 13.08 -4.67 23.50
N PRO A 462 11.87 -5.10 23.92
CA PRO A 462 11.13 -6.15 23.22
C PRO A 462 10.78 -5.79 21.77
N VAL A 463 10.71 -4.49 21.45
CA VAL A 463 10.54 -4.00 20.09
C VAL A 463 11.68 -3.07 19.76
N PHE A 464 12.48 -3.47 18.77
CA PHE A 464 13.44 -2.60 18.12
C PHE A 464 13.47 -2.97 16.64
N LEU A 465 12.90 -2.08 15.83
CA LEU A 465 12.87 -2.22 14.39
C LEU A 465 13.18 -0.91 13.68
N LEU A 466 13.83 -1.03 12.53
CA LEU A 466 14.19 0.07 11.65
C LEU A 466 13.93 -0.32 10.19
N SER A 467 13.39 0.61 9.43
CA SER A 467 13.17 0.47 7.99
C SER A 467 14.51 0.35 7.27
N CYS A 468 14.58 -0.46 6.23
CA CYS A 468 15.81 -0.75 5.49
C CYS A 468 16.49 0.50 4.91
N ARG A 469 15.74 1.57 4.65
CA ARG A 469 16.25 2.84 4.07
C ARG A 469 17.18 3.65 4.99
N VAL A 470 17.14 3.39 6.30
CA VAL A 470 17.99 4.09 7.29
C VAL A 470 19.12 3.22 7.85
N LEU A 471 19.24 1.97 7.38
CA LEU A 471 20.29 1.06 7.84
C LEU A 471 21.67 1.50 7.35
N ASN A 472 22.69 1.18 8.14
CA ASN A 472 24.09 1.54 7.97
C ASN A 472 24.36 3.07 7.96
N ARG A 473 23.45 3.87 8.52
CA ARG A 473 23.54 5.35 8.55
C ARG A 473 23.75 5.93 9.95
N ARG A 474 24.28 5.14 10.88
CA ARG A 474 24.40 5.45 12.31
C ARG A 474 23.05 5.57 13.07
N VAL A 475 21.92 5.32 12.41
CA VAL A 475 20.59 5.44 13.04
C VAL A 475 20.39 4.34 14.08
N GLU A 476 20.88 3.13 13.80
CA GLU A 476 20.83 2.00 14.73
C GLU A 476 21.58 2.32 16.04
N GLN A 477 22.75 2.94 15.91
CA GLN A 477 23.58 3.39 17.02
C GLN A 477 22.89 4.53 17.78
N GLU A 478 22.29 5.51 17.10
CA GLU A 478 21.54 6.59 17.76
C GLU A 478 20.33 6.07 18.53
N VAL A 479 19.63 5.07 18.02
CA VAL A 479 18.52 4.42 18.76
C VAL A 479 19.05 3.73 20.01
N LEU A 480 20.18 3.03 19.93
CA LEU A 480 20.75 2.35 21.08
C LEU A 480 21.29 3.35 22.13
N ARG A 481 21.87 4.47 21.70
CA ARG A 481 22.26 5.60 22.56
C ARG A 481 21.05 6.21 23.25
N PHE A 482 19.97 6.47 22.50
CA PHE A 482 18.72 6.96 23.06
C PHE A 482 18.16 6.00 24.13
N ALA A 483 18.15 4.69 23.87
CA ALA A 483 17.72 3.71 24.86
C ALA A 483 18.64 3.69 26.09
N ALA A 484 19.95 3.84 25.91
CA ALA A 484 20.93 3.94 27.01
C ALA A 484 20.68 5.20 27.87
N ASP A 485 20.38 6.34 27.25
CA ASP A 485 19.99 7.56 27.95
C ASP A 485 18.70 7.37 28.77
N GLN A 486 17.69 6.67 28.22
CA GLN A 486 16.47 6.32 28.97
C GLN A 486 16.79 5.41 30.16
N ALA A 487 17.61 4.37 29.95
CA ALA A 487 18.01 3.44 31.00
C ALA A 487 18.78 4.16 32.14
N ALA A 488 19.71 5.04 31.80
CA ALA A 488 20.47 5.81 32.78
C ALA A 488 19.58 6.76 33.60
N ARG A 489 18.59 7.41 32.97
CA ARG A 489 17.58 8.24 33.69
C ARG A 489 16.76 7.42 34.69
N SER A 490 16.54 6.14 34.40
CA SER A 490 15.88 5.18 35.29
C SER A 490 16.83 4.48 36.27
N GLY A 491 18.12 4.84 36.28
CA GLY A 491 19.12 4.24 37.18
C GLY A 491 19.55 2.81 36.81
N LEU A 492 19.31 2.38 35.57
CA LEU A 492 19.61 1.04 35.07
C LEU A 492 20.99 1.01 34.39
N SER A 493 21.74 -0.07 34.56
CA SER A 493 23.11 -0.19 34.05
C SER A 493 23.25 -1.04 32.77
N ALA A 494 22.17 -1.68 32.34
CA ALA A 494 22.17 -2.60 31.22
C ALA A 494 20.95 -2.41 30.31
N LEU A 495 21.16 -2.62 29.00
CA LEU A 495 20.08 -2.81 28.03
C LEU A 495 20.01 -4.28 27.66
N ARG A 496 18.81 -4.83 27.55
CA ARG A 496 18.55 -6.20 27.06
C ARG A 496 17.87 -6.15 25.71
N LEU A 497 18.43 -6.85 24.73
CA LEU A 497 17.98 -6.91 23.35
C LEU A 497 17.55 -8.34 23.03
N PRO A 498 16.25 -8.66 23.11
CA PRO A 498 15.73 -9.95 22.63
C PRO A 498 15.88 -10.04 21.12
N VAL A 499 16.59 -11.07 20.65
CA VAL A 499 16.84 -11.35 19.25
C VAL A 499 16.29 -12.74 18.91
N ARG A 500 15.39 -12.81 17.94
CA ARG A 500 14.89 -14.07 17.38
C ARG A 500 15.43 -14.24 15.97
N PRO A 501 16.17 -15.32 15.66
CA PRO A 501 16.58 -15.63 14.30
C PRO A 501 15.37 -15.75 13.35
N THR A 502 15.49 -15.16 12.16
CA THR A 502 14.52 -15.32 11.07
C THR A 502 15.28 -15.40 9.73
N ALA A 503 14.62 -15.88 8.69
CA ALA A 503 15.20 -15.94 7.34
C ALA A 503 15.62 -14.57 6.75
N ARG A 504 15.18 -13.44 7.35
CA ARG A 504 15.38 -12.10 6.78
C ARG A 504 16.09 -11.10 7.69
N ASN A 505 16.18 -11.35 9.01
CA ASN A 505 16.73 -10.38 9.96
C ASN A 505 18.24 -10.47 10.21
N ALA A 506 19.00 -11.02 9.25
CA ALA A 506 20.46 -11.06 9.31
C ALA A 506 21.11 -9.68 9.58
N PRO A 507 20.66 -8.55 8.98
CA PRO A 507 21.19 -7.22 9.30
C PRO A 507 21.01 -6.84 10.77
N ALA A 508 19.84 -7.14 11.35
CA ALA A 508 19.53 -6.86 12.75
C ALA A 508 20.44 -7.66 13.70
N ARG A 509 20.67 -8.94 13.39
CA ARG A 509 21.57 -9.82 14.16
C ARG A 509 23.00 -9.31 14.16
N LEU A 510 23.53 -8.98 12.98
CA LEU A 510 24.89 -8.47 12.82
C LEU A 510 25.11 -7.18 13.63
N PHE A 511 24.14 -6.28 13.64
CA PHE A 511 24.21 -5.06 14.46
C PHE A 511 24.32 -5.39 15.95
N VAL A 512 23.50 -6.32 16.46
CA VAL A 512 23.53 -6.71 17.88
C VAL A 512 24.84 -7.40 18.26
N GLU A 513 25.37 -8.26 17.40
CA GLU A 513 26.69 -8.89 17.57
C GLU A 513 27.80 -7.85 17.71
N GLN A 514 27.81 -6.86 16.81
CA GLN A 514 28.78 -5.76 16.85
C GLN A 514 28.60 -4.89 18.09
N ALA A 515 27.35 -4.59 18.48
CA ALA A 515 27.05 -3.72 19.61
C ALA A 515 27.41 -4.35 20.97
N ALA A 516 27.32 -5.68 21.07
CA ALA A 516 27.61 -6.42 22.30
C ALA A 516 28.99 -7.11 22.32
N GLY A 517 29.68 -7.16 21.18
CA GLY A 517 30.94 -7.89 21.06
C GLY A 517 30.79 -9.41 21.21
N VAL A 518 29.65 -9.96 20.77
CA VAL A 518 29.33 -11.40 20.85
C VAL A 518 29.04 -11.97 19.47
N VAL A 519 29.12 -13.29 19.33
CA VAL A 519 28.67 -14.01 18.13
C VAL A 519 27.40 -14.76 18.49
N LEU A 520 26.32 -14.54 17.74
CA LEU A 520 25.06 -15.25 17.95
C LEU A 520 25.09 -16.57 17.15
N GLY A 521 24.74 -17.67 17.81
CA GLY A 521 24.67 -19.00 17.17
C GLY A 521 23.68 -19.04 16.00
N GLU A 522 23.85 -20.01 15.11
CA GLU A 522 22.94 -20.23 13.97
C GLU A 522 21.63 -20.95 14.37
N ASP A 523 21.52 -21.40 15.62
CA ASP A 523 20.36 -22.12 16.13
C ASP A 523 19.09 -21.24 16.11
N ASP A 524 17.93 -21.81 15.75
CA ASP A 524 16.62 -21.12 15.67
C ASP A 524 16.07 -20.66 17.04
N GLU A 525 16.87 -20.69 18.10
CA GLU A 525 16.43 -20.31 19.45
C GLU A 525 16.52 -18.79 19.68
N PRO A 526 15.48 -18.17 20.28
CA PRO A 526 15.56 -16.77 20.71
C PRO A 526 16.62 -16.57 21.79
N VAL A 527 17.45 -15.53 21.64
CA VAL A 527 18.51 -15.15 22.59
C VAL A 527 18.31 -13.70 23.03
N THR A 528 18.52 -13.42 24.31
CA THR A 528 18.57 -12.05 24.83
C THR A 528 20.01 -11.62 25.03
N VAL A 529 20.43 -10.59 24.30
CA VAL A 529 21.79 -10.03 24.37
C VAL A 529 21.79 -8.84 25.33
N THR A 530 22.81 -8.73 26.18
CA THR A 530 22.93 -7.62 27.12
C THR A 530 24.06 -6.68 26.69
N VAL A 531 23.78 -5.38 26.60
CA VAL A 531 24.81 -4.35 26.35
C VAL A 531 24.93 -3.39 27.55
N PRO A 532 26.15 -2.97 27.94
CA PRO A 532 26.34 -2.04 29.05
C PRO A 532 25.88 -0.61 28.69
N VAL A 533 25.03 0.00 29.51
CA VAL A 533 24.53 1.38 29.27
C VAL A 533 25.68 2.38 29.12
N ARG A 534 26.73 2.25 29.95
CA ARG A 534 27.90 3.15 29.97
C ARG A 534 28.64 3.26 28.64
N GLU A 535 28.59 2.24 27.79
CA GLU A 535 29.28 2.22 26.49
C GLU A 535 28.52 2.98 25.41
N TRP A 536 27.24 3.27 25.67
CA TRP A 536 26.31 3.89 24.75
C TRP A 536 25.80 5.26 25.23
N LEU A 537 26.25 5.74 26.39
CA LEU A 537 25.97 7.11 26.82
C LEU A 537 26.76 8.11 25.96
N ARG A 538 26.13 9.22 25.57
CA ARG A 538 26.83 10.33 24.94
C ARG A 538 27.87 10.86 25.94
N GLN A 539 29.15 10.85 25.55
CA GLN A 539 30.16 11.52 26.35
C GLN A 539 29.84 13.02 26.39
N PRO A 540 29.91 13.67 27.56
CA PRO A 540 29.76 15.12 27.61
C PRO A 540 30.84 15.77 26.73
N ALA A 541 30.41 16.68 25.86
CA ALA A 541 31.26 17.41 24.92
C ALA A 541 32.30 18.28 25.62
#